data_AF-A0A8R1DIH8-F1
#
_entry.id   AF-A0A8R1DIH8-F1
#
_cell.length_a   1.000
_cell.length_b   1.000
_cell.length_c   1.000
_cell.angle_alpha   90.00
_cell.angle_beta   90.00
_cell.angle_gamma   90.00
#
_symmetry.space_group_name_H-M   'P 1'
#
loop_
_entity.id
_entity.type
_entity.pdbx_description
1 polymer ?
#
loop_
_entity_poly.entity_id
_entity_poly.type
_entity_poly.pdbx_seq_one_letter_code
_entity_poly.pdbx_strand_id
1 'polypeptide(L)'
;MWIEIRKFYEHILKFTAFDDERELNELFNEIEKHKWRMSNVLSNPKNKGKDRDKVVPNGKVNIADVEITLDEQICAEALIMSDVFDLGELEAVDLVLAGEAQKIHFEGLNRGLIAVVCYYDAHRLLITAIRHMLKWDREELPSRVCNFLDDTFVNDNIVKMLFQVLTSFTVQSEFARLQAPNVNGLGGSKHQKLVKNAIEEIRNEIIGCISLICEFPGSEAVSISNYLFGIVKVVPPEKLNLTNMTAWVSLIKLTSSDVLTQVQEAPQVLTNMIANIRNETDWSDQAMCGTLQLACAITLKSIASSPADHLGIENIKVDVERVIDRAIRNMAFQYLRQAIIRSDHFRFAHQFIVIDELLKQLVAFFPAKLMETERNSADELTFLDEQQKDVLNAKPDPRSQTVNIGDKLTASLSSSDPSSNYESALSNYENFLRSFVDLYEMQVMDHEHQKASRTTRERELFEQIQESSLSFSTERSKGPTKEEQVFKAIPRLKKHLKPRSNALRDSHTIQPDIGIKRMRRMQQRPKTHLEVGDSSDADNFQSNIRQFNSALALASMGAQVEEFRDYGLYSYKIHEQIYLAAGPLHPSTEKALSYGQLYTMDTKQAAEERRRELS
;
A
#
# COMPACT_ATOMS: atom_id res chain seq x y z
N MET A 1 14.77 -18.33 18.85
CA MET A 1 14.01 -17.14 18.44
C MET A 1 14.12 -16.91 16.94
N TRP A 2 15.13 -16.20 16.42
CA TRP A 2 15.12 -15.74 15.01
C TRP A 2 15.12 -16.89 13.98
N ILE A 3 15.97 -17.90 14.16
CA ILE A 3 16.07 -19.04 13.23
C ILE A 3 14.75 -19.82 13.18
N GLU A 4 14.14 -20.09 14.34
CA GLU A 4 12.86 -20.81 14.42
C GLU A 4 11.72 -20.00 13.78
N ILE A 5 11.65 -18.69 14.04
CA ILE A 5 10.66 -17.80 13.40
C ILE A 5 10.85 -17.77 11.88
N ARG A 6 12.10 -17.78 11.40
CA ARG A 6 12.39 -17.83 9.96
C ARG A 6 11.91 -19.14 9.33
N LYS A 7 12.17 -20.29 9.97
CA LYS A 7 11.66 -21.59 9.51
C LYS A 7 10.13 -21.60 9.47
N PHE A 8 9.48 -21.10 10.52
CA PHE A 8 8.03 -20.95 10.59
C PHE A 8 7.50 -20.10 9.43
N TYR A 9 8.08 -18.92 9.21
CA TYR A 9 7.70 -18.05 8.09
C TYR A 9 7.86 -18.75 6.73
N GLU A 10 8.97 -19.43 6.50
CA GLU A 10 9.19 -20.19 5.26
C GLU A 10 8.20 -21.34 5.08
N HIS A 11 7.77 -21.98 6.18
CA HIS A 11 6.73 -22.99 6.16
C HIS A 11 5.37 -22.39 5.75
N ILE A 12 4.96 -21.29 6.39
CA ILE A 12 3.72 -20.57 6.05
C ILE A 12 3.69 -20.14 4.57
N LEU A 13 4.79 -19.59 4.06
CA LEU A 13 4.87 -19.14 2.67
C LEU A 13 4.74 -20.25 1.63
N LYS A 14 5.21 -21.46 1.96
CA LYS A 14 5.24 -22.61 1.04
C LYS A 14 4.02 -23.50 1.20
N PHE A 15 3.19 -23.27 2.21
CA PHE A 15 2.06 -24.13 2.51
C PHE A 15 0.95 -23.97 1.46
N THR A 16 0.63 -25.05 0.77
CA THR A 16 -0.46 -25.12 -0.21
C THR A 16 -1.33 -26.37 -0.03
N ALA A 17 -1.01 -27.23 0.94
CA ALA A 17 -1.62 -28.55 1.11
C ALA A 17 -2.89 -28.49 1.99
N PHE A 18 -3.84 -27.61 1.66
CA PHE A 18 -5.06 -27.42 2.46
C PHE A 18 -6.00 -28.63 2.44
N ASP A 19 -5.90 -29.48 1.42
CA ASP A 19 -6.69 -30.70 1.27
C ASP A 19 -6.15 -31.92 2.05
N ASP A 20 -4.92 -31.85 2.56
CA ASP A 20 -4.33 -32.93 3.35
C ASP A 20 -4.49 -32.66 4.85
N GLU A 21 -5.36 -33.43 5.50
CA GLU A 21 -5.67 -33.27 6.93
C GLU A 21 -4.44 -33.45 7.83
N ARG A 22 -3.44 -34.26 7.43
CA ARG A 22 -2.22 -34.45 8.23
C ARG A 22 -1.34 -33.22 8.16
N GLU A 23 -1.04 -32.76 6.95
CA GLU A 23 -0.26 -31.54 6.70
C GLU A 23 -0.95 -30.32 7.33
N LEU A 24 -2.27 -30.26 7.26
CA LEU A 24 -3.05 -29.20 7.90
C LEU A 24 -2.92 -29.24 9.44
N ASN A 25 -2.97 -30.43 10.06
CA ASN A 25 -2.75 -30.55 11.50
C ASN A 25 -1.30 -30.19 11.89
N GLU A 26 -0.31 -30.52 11.06
CA GLU A 26 1.08 -30.10 11.26
C GLU A 26 1.22 -28.58 11.18
N LEU A 27 0.58 -27.94 10.19
CA LEU A 27 0.50 -26.48 10.09
C LEU A 27 -0.08 -25.85 11.36
N PHE A 28 -1.21 -26.36 11.86
CA PHE A 28 -1.83 -25.86 13.09
C PHE A 28 -0.92 -26.03 14.31
N ASN A 29 -0.24 -27.16 14.43
CA ASN A 29 0.73 -27.39 15.50
C ASN A 29 1.88 -26.37 15.42
N GLU A 30 2.34 -26.02 14.21
CA GLU A 30 3.41 -25.05 14.03
C GLU A 30 2.93 -23.61 14.33
N ILE A 31 1.75 -23.24 13.87
CA ILE A 31 1.10 -21.96 14.17
C ILE A 31 0.94 -21.77 15.69
N GLU A 32 0.49 -22.81 16.41
CA GLU A 32 0.22 -22.72 17.85
C GLU A 32 1.49 -22.40 18.66
N LYS A 33 2.67 -22.88 18.23
CA LYS A 33 3.97 -22.55 18.86
C LYS A 33 4.26 -21.04 18.84
N HIS A 34 3.80 -20.34 17.79
CA HIS A 34 4.08 -18.93 17.56
C HIS A 34 2.88 -18.01 17.81
N LYS A 35 1.69 -18.58 18.06
CA LYS A 35 0.42 -17.87 18.17
C LYS A 35 0.44 -16.72 19.19
N TRP A 36 1.09 -16.92 20.33
CA TRP A 36 1.18 -15.86 21.34
C TRP A 36 1.87 -14.61 20.79
N ARG A 37 3.01 -14.77 20.10
CA ARG A 37 3.79 -13.65 19.52
C ARG A 37 3.05 -13.02 18.35
N MET A 38 2.34 -13.82 17.56
CA MET A 38 1.49 -13.31 16.47
C MET A 38 0.29 -12.50 16.99
N SER A 39 -0.28 -12.90 18.14
CA SER A 39 -1.41 -12.18 18.77
C SER A 39 -0.97 -10.95 19.57
N ASN A 40 0.32 -10.86 19.94
CA ASN A 40 0.91 -9.76 20.70
C ASN A 40 2.08 -9.16 19.91
N VAL A 41 1.77 -8.59 18.74
CA VAL A 41 2.76 -8.08 17.78
C VAL A 41 3.74 -7.14 18.48
N LEU A 42 5.04 -7.32 18.19
CA LEU A 42 6.15 -6.56 18.77
C LEU A 42 6.34 -6.68 20.29
N SER A 43 5.61 -7.59 20.94
CA SER A 43 5.78 -7.93 22.36
C SER A 43 6.45 -9.29 22.53
N ASN A 44 7.03 -9.51 23.70
CA ASN A 44 7.69 -10.77 24.06
C ASN A 44 6.99 -11.42 25.28
N PRO A 45 6.97 -12.76 25.37
CA PRO A 45 6.40 -13.44 26.53
C PRO A 45 7.11 -12.99 27.81
N LYS A 46 6.35 -12.76 28.89
CA LYS A 46 6.85 -12.33 30.21
C LYS A 46 7.61 -13.45 30.94
N ASN A 47 8.75 -13.84 30.38
CA ASN A 47 9.63 -14.89 30.90
C ASN A 47 10.94 -14.35 31.47
N LYS A 48 11.15 -13.04 31.41
CA LYS A 48 12.33 -12.37 31.96
C LYS A 48 12.49 -12.65 33.46
N GLY A 49 13.71 -12.93 33.88
CA GLY A 49 14.10 -13.23 35.26
C GLY A 49 14.02 -14.70 35.66
N LYS A 50 13.42 -15.58 34.84
CA LYS A 50 13.33 -17.01 35.15
C LYS A 50 14.66 -17.74 35.02
N ASP A 51 15.46 -17.34 34.05
CA ASP A 51 16.69 -18.03 33.66
C ASP A 51 17.94 -17.16 33.82
N ARG A 52 17.82 -15.99 34.46
CA ARG A 52 18.94 -15.05 34.63
C ARG A 52 20.11 -15.67 35.40
N ASP A 53 19.82 -16.47 36.42
CA ASP A 53 20.83 -17.20 37.21
C ASP A 53 21.55 -18.28 36.39
N LYS A 54 21.00 -18.70 35.24
CA LYS A 54 21.61 -19.70 34.35
C LYS A 54 22.56 -19.06 33.33
N VAL A 55 22.41 -17.77 33.04
CA VAL A 55 23.25 -17.02 32.11
C VAL A 55 24.45 -16.45 32.86
N VAL A 56 25.39 -17.34 33.18
CA VAL A 56 26.64 -17.02 33.88
C VAL A 56 27.86 -17.40 33.05
N PRO A 57 28.99 -16.69 33.18
CA PRO A 57 30.22 -17.03 32.47
C PRO A 57 30.68 -18.46 32.77
N ASN A 58 31.09 -19.20 31.73
CA ASN A 58 31.41 -20.64 31.76
C ASN A 58 30.24 -21.56 32.15
N GLY A 59 29.03 -21.00 32.28
CA GLY A 59 27.80 -21.77 32.45
C GLY A 59 27.45 -22.55 31.20
N LYS A 60 26.68 -23.62 31.39
CA LYS A 60 26.13 -24.44 30.30
C LYS A 60 24.64 -24.20 30.20
N VAL A 61 24.18 -23.83 29.01
CA VAL A 61 22.76 -23.67 28.71
C VAL A 61 22.38 -24.58 27.55
N ASN A 62 21.13 -25.04 27.55
CA ASN A 62 20.60 -25.83 26.45
C ASN A 62 19.75 -24.92 25.55
N ILE A 63 20.15 -24.79 24.29
CA ILE A 63 19.43 -24.04 23.25
C ILE A 63 19.11 -25.02 22.12
N ALA A 64 17.82 -25.21 21.82
CA ALA A 64 17.35 -26.11 20.76
C ALA A 64 17.97 -27.52 20.82
N ASP A 65 17.98 -28.12 22.02
CA ASP A 65 18.55 -29.44 22.33
C ASP A 65 20.08 -29.57 22.19
N VAL A 66 20.79 -28.45 22.09
CA VAL A 66 22.25 -28.38 22.06
C VAL A 66 22.78 -27.71 23.33
N GLU A 67 23.68 -28.39 24.04
CA GLU A 67 24.38 -27.82 25.20
C GLU A 67 25.51 -26.91 24.73
N ILE A 68 25.45 -25.63 25.11
CA ILE A 68 26.40 -24.59 24.71
C ILE A 68 27.03 -24.02 25.99
N THR A 69 28.36 -23.86 25.97
CA THR A 69 29.09 -23.19 27.05
C THR A 69 29.17 -21.70 26.74
N LEU A 70 28.76 -20.86 27.70
CA LEU A 70 28.70 -19.42 27.51
C LEU A 70 30.00 -18.74 27.93
N ASP A 71 30.53 -17.87 27.07
CA ASP A 71 31.61 -16.97 27.45
C ASP A 71 31.07 -15.72 28.18
N GLU A 72 31.97 -14.94 28.76
CA GLU A 72 31.60 -13.72 29.50
C GLU A 72 30.94 -12.66 28.61
N GLN A 73 31.36 -12.55 27.33
CA GLN A 73 30.85 -11.54 26.42
C GLN A 73 29.43 -11.86 25.93
N ILE A 74 29.16 -13.11 25.57
CA ILE A 74 27.83 -13.60 25.18
C ILE A 74 26.86 -13.42 26.35
N CYS A 75 27.28 -13.73 27.58
CA CYS A 75 26.46 -13.49 28.77
C CYS A 75 26.13 -11.99 28.90
N ALA A 76 27.12 -11.11 28.82
CA ALA A 76 26.90 -9.66 28.93
C ALA A 76 25.96 -9.13 27.83
N GLU A 77 26.20 -9.51 26.58
CA GLU A 77 25.37 -9.11 25.43
C GLU A 77 23.94 -9.66 25.54
N ALA A 78 23.76 -10.93 25.95
CA ALA A 78 22.45 -11.54 26.12
C ALA A 78 21.64 -10.87 27.24
N LEU A 79 22.28 -10.51 28.35
CA LEU A 79 21.62 -9.78 29.43
C LEU A 79 21.18 -8.38 28.99
N ILE A 80 22.01 -7.68 28.20
CA ILE A 80 21.61 -6.40 27.59
C ILE A 80 20.41 -6.59 26.66
N MET A 81 20.44 -7.58 25.77
CA MET A 81 19.32 -7.86 24.85
C MET A 81 18.03 -8.23 25.60
N SER A 82 18.13 -9.05 26.65
CA SER A 82 17.03 -9.38 27.55
C SER A 82 16.46 -8.13 28.21
N ASP A 83 17.31 -7.22 28.69
CA ASP A 83 16.87 -6.01 29.36
C ASP A 83 16.23 -4.99 28.43
N VAL A 84 16.75 -4.84 27.21
CA VAL A 84 16.30 -3.86 26.22
C VAL A 84 14.99 -4.24 25.55
N PHE A 85 14.81 -5.53 25.25
CA PHE A 85 13.64 -6.03 24.53
C PHE A 85 12.65 -6.77 25.42
N ASP A 86 12.90 -6.87 26.72
CA ASP A 86 12.09 -7.68 27.65
C ASP A 86 11.99 -9.15 27.20
N LEU A 87 13.12 -9.71 26.73
CA LEU A 87 13.22 -11.10 26.29
C LEU A 87 13.57 -12.03 27.46
N GLY A 88 13.12 -13.28 27.40
CA GLY A 88 13.63 -14.33 28.29
C GLY A 88 15.13 -14.53 28.05
N GLU A 89 15.90 -14.80 29.10
CA GLU A 89 17.36 -14.80 29.01
C GLU A 89 17.91 -15.87 28.04
N LEU A 90 17.28 -17.05 27.96
CA LEU A 90 17.65 -18.08 26.97
C LEU A 90 17.32 -17.67 25.53
N GLU A 91 16.22 -16.94 25.31
CA GLU A 91 15.89 -16.40 23.99
C GLU A 91 16.87 -15.30 23.57
N ALA A 92 17.33 -14.50 24.52
CA ALA A 92 18.34 -13.48 24.29
C ALA A 92 19.71 -14.10 23.96
N VAL A 93 20.10 -15.20 24.62
CA VAL A 93 21.29 -15.97 24.26
C VAL A 93 21.17 -16.51 22.84
N ASP A 94 20.06 -17.16 22.49
CA ASP A 94 19.84 -17.67 21.13
C ASP A 94 19.89 -16.57 20.06
N LEU A 95 19.36 -15.39 20.37
CA LEU A 95 19.41 -14.23 19.48
C LEU A 95 20.86 -13.72 19.27
N VAL A 96 21.68 -13.66 20.32
CA VAL A 96 23.10 -13.28 20.22
C VAL A 96 23.88 -14.32 19.41
N LEU A 97 23.63 -15.61 19.63
CA LEU A 97 24.24 -16.69 18.85
C LEU A 97 23.83 -16.64 17.37
N ALA A 98 22.58 -16.29 17.07
CA ALA A 98 22.15 -16.01 15.70
C ALA A 98 22.95 -14.85 15.08
N GLY A 99 23.22 -13.79 15.86
CA GLY A 99 24.07 -12.69 15.44
C GLY A 99 25.51 -13.12 15.10
N GLU A 100 26.12 -14.00 15.90
CA GLU A 100 27.44 -14.56 15.62
C GLU A 100 27.43 -15.43 14.36
N ALA A 101 26.41 -16.29 14.19
CA ALA A 101 26.27 -17.12 13.01
C ALA A 101 26.11 -16.30 11.71
N GLN A 102 25.46 -15.14 11.79
CA GLN A 102 25.23 -14.26 10.64
C GLN A 102 26.39 -13.30 10.36
N LYS A 103 27.41 -13.24 11.23
CA LYS A 103 28.54 -12.29 11.14
C LYS A 103 29.28 -12.32 9.80
N ILE A 104 29.33 -13.48 9.15
CA ILE A 104 29.95 -13.68 7.84
C ILE A 104 29.30 -12.78 6.78
N HIS A 105 28.02 -12.46 6.91
CA HIS A 105 27.25 -11.66 5.95
C HIS A 105 27.28 -10.15 6.24
N PHE A 106 27.81 -9.74 7.39
CA PHE A 106 27.78 -8.36 7.87
C PHE A 106 29.18 -7.85 8.18
N GLU A 107 29.94 -7.53 7.13
CA GLU A 107 31.28 -6.94 7.28
C GLU A 107 31.25 -5.68 8.16
N GLY A 108 32.14 -5.66 9.16
CA GLY A 108 32.34 -4.52 10.06
C GLY A 108 31.32 -4.37 11.18
N LEU A 109 30.34 -5.29 11.31
CA LEU A 109 29.39 -5.29 12.43
C LEU A 109 29.76 -6.38 13.45
N ASN A 110 29.59 -6.06 14.74
CA ASN A 110 29.73 -7.05 15.81
C ASN A 110 28.44 -7.87 15.96
N ARG A 111 28.53 -9.04 16.61
CA ARG A 111 27.39 -9.94 16.79
C ARG A 111 26.21 -9.30 17.53
N GLY A 112 26.44 -8.44 18.53
CA GLY A 112 25.37 -7.75 19.26
C GLY A 112 24.57 -6.79 18.37
N LEU A 113 25.22 -6.04 17.50
CA LEU A 113 24.55 -5.17 16.51
C LEU A 113 23.76 -6.00 15.49
N ILE A 114 24.29 -7.14 15.07
CA ILE A 114 23.58 -8.06 14.17
C ILE A 114 22.38 -8.69 14.89
N ALA A 115 22.51 -9.05 16.16
CA ALA A 115 21.42 -9.57 16.99
C ALA A 115 20.26 -8.56 17.09
N VAL A 116 20.54 -7.26 17.18
CA VAL A 116 19.52 -6.20 17.08
C VAL A 116 18.80 -6.24 15.74
N VAL A 117 19.51 -6.41 14.62
CA VAL A 117 18.89 -6.55 13.28
C VAL A 117 18.02 -7.81 13.23
N CYS A 118 18.53 -8.95 13.69
CA CYS A 118 17.79 -10.21 13.76
C CYS A 118 16.53 -10.10 14.62
N TYR A 119 16.55 -9.30 15.69
CA TYR A 119 15.38 -9.07 16.53
C TYR A 119 14.23 -8.42 15.76
N TYR A 120 14.51 -7.29 15.10
CA TYR A 120 13.48 -6.64 14.29
C TYR A 120 13.08 -7.49 13.08
N ASP A 121 14.03 -8.18 12.46
CA ASP A 121 13.72 -9.09 11.36
C ASP A 121 12.81 -10.24 11.82
N ALA A 122 12.98 -10.79 13.02
CA ALA A 122 12.07 -11.79 13.57
C ALA A 122 10.63 -11.27 13.67
N HIS A 123 10.45 -10.05 14.18
CA HIS A 123 9.12 -9.42 14.25
C HIS A 123 8.55 -9.10 12.86
N ARG A 124 9.40 -8.68 11.92
CA ARG A 124 9.04 -8.49 10.52
C ARG A 124 8.49 -9.78 9.93
N LEU A 125 9.21 -10.89 10.09
CA LEU A 125 8.80 -12.20 9.59
C LEU A 125 7.48 -12.68 10.21
N LEU A 126 7.27 -12.45 11.52
CA LEU A 126 6.00 -12.79 12.18
C LEU A 126 4.82 -12.02 11.60
N ILE A 127 4.93 -10.69 11.46
CA ILE A 127 3.81 -9.91 10.90
C ILE A 127 3.61 -10.21 9.41
N THR A 128 4.67 -10.48 8.65
CA THR A 128 4.55 -10.92 7.25
C THR A 128 3.87 -12.29 7.15
N ALA A 129 4.13 -13.22 8.09
CA ALA A 129 3.43 -14.51 8.15
C ALA A 129 1.92 -14.31 8.38
N ILE A 130 1.52 -13.47 9.34
CA ILE A 130 0.12 -13.11 9.57
C ILE A 130 -0.52 -12.57 8.30
N ARG A 131 0.14 -11.59 7.66
CA ARG A 131 -0.35 -11.00 6.42
C ARG A 131 -0.48 -12.02 5.30
N HIS A 132 0.45 -12.96 5.18
CA HIS A 132 0.40 -14.02 4.17
C HIS A 132 -0.81 -14.95 4.41
N MET A 133 -1.04 -15.37 5.65
CA MET A 133 -2.21 -16.16 6.01
C MET A 133 -3.53 -15.43 5.73
N LEU A 134 -3.59 -14.11 5.99
CA LEU A 134 -4.76 -13.28 5.68
C LEU A 134 -5.03 -13.13 4.17
N LYS A 135 -4.05 -13.43 3.29
CA LYS A 135 -4.19 -13.39 1.83
C LYS A 135 -4.60 -14.71 1.21
N TRP A 136 -4.64 -15.80 1.98
CA TRP A 136 -5.09 -17.07 1.46
C TRP A 136 -6.52 -16.95 0.92
N ASP A 137 -6.76 -17.59 -0.22
CA ASP A 137 -8.05 -17.50 -0.90
C ASP A 137 -9.13 -18.12 -0.03
N ARG A 138 -10.05 -17.28 0.46
CA ARG A 138 -11.09 -17.69 1.39
C ARG A 138 -12.08 -18.68 0.76
N GLU A 139 -12.19 -18.71 -0.57
CA GLU A 139 -13.06 -19.64 -1.29
C GLU A 139 -12.48 -21.06 -1.36
N GLU A 140 -11.15 -21.18 -1.39
CA GLU A 140 -10.43 -22.46 -1.45
C GLU A 140 -10.09 -23.04 -0.06
N LEU A 141 -10.22 -22.22 1.00
CA LEU A 141 -9.81 -22.61 2.35
C LEU A 141 -10.85 -23.51 3.06
N PRO A 142 -10.40 -24.57 3.75
CA PRO A 142 -11.27 -25.33 4.65
C PRO A 142 -11.88 -24.45 5.74
N SER A 143 -13.15 -24.67 6.11
CA SER A 143 -13.85 -23.83 7.10
C SER A 143 -13.12 -23.75 8.45
N ARG A 144 -12.39 -24.79 8.83
CA ARG A 144 -11.55 -24.81 10.04
C ARG A 144 -10.45 -23.73 9.99
N VAL A 145 -9.86 -23.48 8.82
CA VAL A 145 -8.83 -22.45 8.64
C VAL A 145 -9.47 -21.07 8.66
N CYS A 146 -10.60 -20.89 7.95
CA CYS A 146 -11.33 -19.62 7.97
C CYS A 146 -11.73 -19.22 9.39
N ASN A 147 -12.36 -20.13 10.15
CA ASN A 147 -12.74 -19.88 11.54
C ASN A 147 -11.52 -19.54 12.42
N PHE A 148 -10.40 -20.24 12.24
CA PHE A 148 -9.18 -19.94 12.98
C PHE A 148 -8.65 -18.52 12.68
N LEU A 149 -8.59 -18.14 11.40
CA LEU A 149 -8.14 -16.81 10.99
C LEU A 149 -9.05 -15.74 11.58
N ASP A 150 -10.36 -15.98 11.57
CA ASP A 150 -11.34 -15.02 12.03
C ASP A 150 -11.25 -14.85 13.56
N ASP A 151 -11.22 -15.95 14.30
CA ASP A 151 -11.09 -15.95 15.76
C ASP A 151 -9.75 -15.33 16.22
N THR A 152 -8.65 -15.60 15.51
CA THR A 152 -7.31 -15.24 15.97
C THR A 152 -6.85 -13.87 15.48
N PHE A 153 -7.16 -13.50 14.23
CA PHE A 153 -6.59 -12.32 13.57
C PHE A 153 -7.63 -11.30 13.07
N VAL A 154 -8.86 -11.72 12.77
CA VAL A 154 -9.92 -10.81 12.27
C VAL A 154 -10.87 -10.46 13.42
N ASN A 155 -10.37 -9.72 14.40
CA ASN A 155 -11.21 -9.21 15.49
C ASN A 155 -10.82 -7.80 15.92
N ASP A 156 -11.76 -7.11 16.56
CA ASP A 156 -11.62 -5.73 17.00
C ASP A 156 -10.42 -5.50 17.93
N ASN A 157 -10.10 -6.47 18.80
CA ASN A 157 -8.95 -6.37 19.71
C ASN A 157 -7.62 -6.35 18.95
N ILE A 158 -7.47 -7.21 17.94
CA ILE A 158 -6.28 -7.24 17.08
C ILE A 158 -6.16 -5.93 16.31
N VAL A 159 -7.24 -5.42 15.72
CA VAL A 159 -7.22 -4.13 15.01
C VAL A 159 -6.77 -3.01 15.95
N LYS A 160 -7.37 -2.89 17.14
CA LYS A 160 -6.99 -1.90 18.16
C LYS A 160 -5.51 -2.01 18.56
N MET A 161 -5.03 -3.24 18.78
CA MET A 161 -3.62 -3.50 19.10
C MET A 161 -2.70 -3.07 17.94
N LEU A 162 -3.03 -3.41 16.69
CA LEU A 162 -2.23 -3.01 15.53
C LEU A 162 -2.16 -1.48 15.37
N PHE A 163 -3.27 -0.76 15.60
CA PHE A 163 -3.27 0.71 15.59
C PHE A 163 -2.47 1.32 16.76
N GLN A 164 -2.55 0.72 17.95
CA GLN A 164 -1.74 1.14 19.09
C GLN A 164 -0.24 0.98 18.77
N VAL A 165 0.15 -0.19 18.25
CA VAL A 165 1.52 -0.47 17.84
C VAL A 165 1.98 0.49 16.74
N LEU A 166 1.15 0.72 15.71
CA LEU A 166 1.45 1.67 14.63
C LEU A 166 1.69 3.10 15.15
N THR A 167 1.03 3.48 16.24
CA THR A 167 1.19 4.79 16.86
C THR A 167 2.46 4.88 17.70
N SER A 168 2.79 3.85 18.48
CA SER A 168 3.94 3.88 19.40
C SER A 168 5.27 3.44 18.78
N PHE A 169 5.27 2.53 17.80
CA PHE A 169 6.47 1.89 17.25
C PHE A 169 7.03 2.66 16.05
N THR A 170 7.90 3.64 16.27
CA THR A 170 8.46 4.52 15.21
C THR A 170 9.98 4.40 15.13
N VAL A 171 10.59 4.78 14.00
CA VAL A 171 12.06 4.82 13.88
C VAL A 171 12.66 5.66 15.02
N GLN A 172 12.00 6.77 15.37
CA GLN A 172 12.42 7.66 16.44
C GLN A 172 12.36 6.98 17.82
N SER A 173 11.25 6.31 18.16
CA SER A 173 11.10 5.64 19.46
C SER A 173 12.09 4.49 19.61
N GLU A 174 12.27 3.69 18.56
CA GLU A 174 13.14 2.52 18.60
C GLU A 174 14.61 2.92 18.60
N PHE A 175 14.99 3.98 17.87
CA PHE A 175 16.35 4.51 17.91
C PHE A 175 16.65 5.11 19.28
N ALA A 176 15.71 5.84 19.88
CA ALA A 176 15.86 6.36 21.24
C ALA A 176 16.07 5.22 22.26
N ARG A 177 15.34 4.10 22.13
CA ARG A 177 15.54 2.90 22.95
C ARG A 177 16.95 2.31 22.78
N LEU A 178 17.43 2.19 21.55
CA LEU A 178 18.74 1.60 21.24
C LEU A 178 19.93 2.53 21.56
N GLN A 179 19.71 3.84 21.59
CA GLN A 179 20.71 4.85 21.97
C GLN A 179 20.89 4.98 23.48
N ALA A 180 20.12 4.25 24.30
CA ALA A 180 20.27 4.29 25.73
C ALA A 180 21.73 3.96 26.15
N PRO A 181 22.32 4.68 27.14
CA PRO A 181 23.75 4.62 27.44
C PRO A 181 24.30 3.22 27.73
N ASN A 182 23.46 2.35 28.28
CA ASN A 182 23.82 0.98 28.69
C ASN A 182 23.58 -0.07 27.59
N VAL A 183 23.08 0.35 26.42
CA VAL A 183 22.66 -0.54 25.33
C VAL A 183 23.64 -0.46 24.17
N ASN A 184 24.00 0.76 23.76
CA ASN A 184 24.85 1.02 22.58
C ASN A 184 24.42 0.19 21.35
N GLY A 185 23.10 0.06 21.16
CA GLY A 185 22.49 -0.84 20.17
C GLY A 185 22.42 -0.26 18.76
N LEU A 186 22.96 0.94 18.53
CA LEU A 186 23.12 1.54 17.21
C LEU A 186 24.59 1.60 16.81
N GLY A 187 24.92 0.98 15.69
CA GLY A 187 26.23 1.06 15.07
C GLY A 187 26.38 2.27 14.15
N GLY A 188 27.29 2.16 13.17
CA GLY A 188 27.48 3.17 12.13
C GLY A 188 26.30 3.28 11.16
N SER A 189 26.42 4.18 10.17
CA SER A 189 25.36 4.49 9.20
C SER A 189 24.77 3.28 8.49
N LYS A 190 25.60 2.28 8.13
CA LYS A 190 25.15 1.02 7.51
C LYS A 190 24.18 0.25 8.41
N HIS A 191 24.53 0.10 9.70
CA HIS A 191 23.67 -0.61 10.67
C HIS A 191 22.38 0.16 10.95
N GLN A 192 22.48 1.48 11.15
CA GLN A 192 21.30 2.32 11.36
C GLN A 192 20.33 2.24 10.18
N LYS A 193 20.83 2.21 8.93
CA LYS A 193 19.99 2.03 7.74
C LYS A 193 19.28 0.68 7.74
N LEU A 194 19.96 -0.41 8.10
CA LEU A 194 19.34 -1.74 8.20
C LEU A 194 18.21 -1.77 9.24
N VAL A 195 18.46 -1.23 10.43
CA VAL A 195 17.45 -1.19 11.51
C VAL A 195 16.28 -0.29 11.13
N LYS A 196 16.54 0.89 10.55
CA LYS A 196 15.50 1.79 10.05
C LYS A 196 14.61 1.09 9.03
N ASN A 197 15.20 0.43 8.02
CA ASN A 197 14.44 -0.27 7.00
C ASN A 197 13.59 -1.40 7.60
N ALA A 198 14.13 -2.18 8.54
CA ALA A 198 13.38 -3.23 9.21
C ALA A 198 12.16 -2.68 9.98
N ILE A 199 12.33 -1.57 10.71
CA ILE A 199 11.24 -0.89 11.43
C ILE A 199 10.16 -0.39 10.46
N GLU A 200 10.58 0.28 9.38
CA GLU A 200 9.65 0.78 8.35
C GLU A 200 8.90 -0.38 7.68
N GLU A 201 9.57 -1.50 7.38
CA GLU A 201 8.94 -2.69 6.83
C GLU A 201 7.92 -3.32 7.78
N ILE A 202 8.23 -3.44 9.07
CA ILE A 202 7.27 -3.93 10.07
C ILE A 202 6.01 -3.05 10.06
N ARG A 203 6.17 -1.72 10.08
CA ARG A 203 5.04 -0.77 10.03
C ARG A 203 4.22 -0.96 8.76
N ASN A 204 4.87 -1.17 7.62
CA ASN A 204 4.20 -1.38 6.34
C ASN A 204 3.39 -2.69 6.33
N GLU A 205 3.95 -3.77 6.89
CA GLU A 205 3.24 -5.04 7.00
C GLU A 205 2.07 -4.96 7.99
N ILE A 206 2.19 -4.20 9.08
CA ILE A 206 1.07 -3.90 10.00
C ILE A 206 -0.09 -3.23 9.24
N ILE A 207 0.21 -2.19 8.45
CA ILE A 207 -0.80 -1.50 7.64
C ILE A 207 -1.42 -2.47 6.62
N GLY A 208 -0.60 -3.33 6.03
CA GLY A 208 -1.06 -4.41 5.14
C GLY A 208 -2.03 -5.38 5.82
N CYS A 209 -1.76 -5.79 7.06
CA CYS A 209 -2.67 -6.63 7.84
C CYS A 209 -3.99 -5.91 8.13
N ILE A 210 -3.94 -4.65 8.60
CA ILE A 210 -5.16 -3.86 8.86
C ILE A 210 -6.01 -3.74 7.59
N SER A 211 -5.38 -3.49 6.43
CA SER A 211 -6.08 -3.37 5.14
C SER A 211 -6.73 -4.68 4.70
N LEU A 212 -6.12 -5.83 4.96
CA LEU A 212 -6.70 -7.15 4.65
C LEU A 212 -7.82 -7.53 5.62
N ILE A 213 -7.67 -7.23 6.92
CA ILE A 213 -8.74 -7.41 7.91
C ILE A 213 -9.96 -6.59 7.51
N CYS A 214 -9.78 -5.36 7.01
CA CYS A 214 -10.89 -4.52 6.56
C CYS A 214 -11.49 -4.95 5.21
N GLU A 215 -10.79 -5.80 4.44
CA GLU A 215 -11.30 -6.41 3.21
C GLU A 215 -12.22 -7.59 3.52
N PHE A 216 -11.89 -8.36 4.57
CA PHE A 216 -12.66 -9.50 5.04
C PHE A 216 -12.91 -9.39 6.54
N PRO A 217 -13.78 -8.46 7.00
CA PRO A 217 -13.94 -8.16 8.42
C PRO A 217 -14.81 -9.19 9.19
N GLY A 218 -15.35 -10.20 8.52
CA GLY A 218 -16.19 -11.23 9.13
C GLY A 218 -17.39 -10.64 9.90
N SER A 219 -17.68 -11.20 11.07
CA SER A 219 -18.72 -10.70 11.99
C SER A 219 -18.33 -9.44 12.75
N GLU A 220 -17.09 -8.97 12.63
CA GLU A 220 -16.53 -7.87 13.43
C GLU A 220 -16.62 -6.51 12.71
N ALA A 221 -17.20 -6.47 11.51
CA ALA A 221 -17.29 -5.29 10.66
C ALA A 221 -17.90 -4.06 11.36
N VAL A 222 -18.95 -4.26 12.17
CA VAL A 222 -19.59 -3.17 12.93
C VAL A 222 -18.67 -2.63 14.02
N SER A 223 -17.99 -3.49 14.78
CA SER A 223 -17.08 -3.05 15.83
C SER A 223 -15.87 -2.32 15.25
N ILE A 224 -15.24 -2.91 14.24
CA ILE A 224 -14.07 -2.34 13.56
C ILE A 224 -14.42 -0.99 12.95
N SER A 225 -15.53 -0.86 12.22
CA SER A 225 -15.94 0.42 11.62
C SER A 225 -16.18 1.50 12.67
N ASN A 226 -16.84 1.19 13.79
CA ASN A 226 -17.06 2.14 14.89
C ASN A 226 -15.73 2.61 15.51
N TYR A 227 -14.78 1.70 15.70
CA TYR A 227 -13.44 2.07 16.17
C TYR A 227 -12.72 3.01 15.19
N LEU A 228 -12.75 2.70 13.89
CA LEU A 228 -12.16 3.53 12.85
C LEU A 228 -12.80 4.93 12.79
N PHE A 229 -14.12 5.05 12.91
CA PHE A 229 -14.80 6.35 13.00
C PHE A 229 -14.31 7.16 14.19
N GLY A 230 -14.04 6.53 15.33
CA GLY A 230 -13.47 7.20 16.51
C GLY A 230 -12.11 7.85 16.24
N ILE A 231 -11.28 7.24 15.38
CA ILE A 231 -9.97 7.79 14.98
C ILE A 231 -10.16 8.94 13.99
N VAL A 232 -10.98 8.75 12.95
CA VAL A 232 -11.06 9.71 11.83
C VAL A 232 -11.81 11.00 12.21
N LYS A 233 -12.76 10.95 13.15
CA LYS A 233 -13.51 12.14 13.61
C LYS A 233 -12.68 13.17 14.36
N VAL A 234 -11.63 12.72 15.05
CA VAL A 234 -10.77 13.57 15.89
C VAL A 234 -9.56 14.12 15.14
N VAL A 235 -9.49 13.88 13.82
CA VAL A 235 -8.36 14.35 12.99
C VAL A 235 -8.42 15.87 12.87
N PRO A 236 -7.36 16.59 13.27
CA PRO A 236 -7.32 18.03 13.12
C PRO A 236 -7.06 18.42 11.65
N PRO A 237 -7.61 19.55 11.15
CA PRO A 237 -7.50 19.95 9.75
C PRO A 237 -6.06 20.11 9.22
N GLU A 238 -5.12 20.44 10.11
CA GLU A 238 -3.74 20.78 9.72
C GLU A 238 -2.79 19.57 9.73
N LYS A 239 -3.20 18.41 10.28
CA LYS A 239 -2.26 17.32 10.55
C LYS A 239 -2.86 15.93 10.35
N LEU A 240 -2.68 15.42 9.14
CA LEU A 240 -2.87 14.00 8.84
C LEU A 240 -1.58 13.24 9.16
N ASN A 241 -1.62 12.31 10.11
CA ASN A 241 -0.52 11.40 10.41
C ASN A 241 -0.77 10.01 9.79
N LEU A 242 0.23 9.12 9.87
CA LEU A 242 0.13 7.76 9.32
C LEU A 242 -1.06 6.97 9.89
N THR A 243 -1.29 7.03 11.21
CA THR A 243 -2.38 6.33 11.89
C THR A 243 -3.74 6.79 11.37
N ASN A 244 -3.94 8.11 11.23
CA ASN A 244 -5.17 8.71 10.73
C ASN A 244 -5.42 8.35 9.26
N MET A 245 -4.37 8.41 8.44
CA MET A 245 -4.42 8.00 7.03
C MET A 245 -4.79 6.52 6.89
N THR A 246 -4.15 5.64 7.66
CA THR A 246 -4.47 4.20 7.66
C THR A 246 -5.91 3.97 8.09
N ALA A 247 -6.39 4.65 9.14
CA ALA A 247 -7.77 4.51 9.59
C ALA A 247 -8.78 4.97 8.52
N TRP A 248 -8.51 6.09 7.85
CA TRP A 248 -9.34 6.60 6.77
C TRP A 248 -9.40 5.64 5.57
N VAL A 249 -8.26 5.15 5.07
CA VAL A 249 -8.22 4.19 3.95
C VAL A 249 -8.92 2.88 4.32
N SER A 250 -8.68 2.38 5.54
CA SER A 250 -9.34 1.18 6.06
C SER A 250 -10.86 1.33 6.15
N LEU A 251 -11.33 2.50 6.58
CA LEU A 251 -12.76 2.77 6.69
C LEU A 251 -13.42 2.81 5.31
N ILE A 252 -12.84 3.51 4.33
CA ILE A 252 -13.35 3.53 2.95
C ILE A 252 -13.44 2.11 2.39
N LYS A 253 -12.37 1.33 2.56
CA LYS A 253 -12.31 -0.06 2.08
C LYS A 253 -13.39 -0.93 2.73
N LEU A 254 -13.54 -0.89 4.05
CA LEU A 254 -14.55 -1.67 4.78
C LEU A 254 -15.98 -1.31 4.34
N THR A 255 -16.21 -0.03 4.03
CA THR A 255 -17.51 0.48 3.58
C THR A 255 -17.71 0.44 2.07
N SER A 256 -16.86 -0.24 1.30
CA SER A 256 -17.04 -0.39 -0.14
C SER A 256 -18.16 -1.37 -0.48
N SER A 257 -18.73 -1.28 -1.69
CA SER A 257 -19.72 -2.25 -2.15
C SER A 257 -19.19 -3.69 -2.14
N ASP A 258 -17.92 -3.87 -2.52
CA ASP A 258 -17.29 -5.19 -2.66
C ASP A 258 -17.17 -5.91 -1.32
N VAL A 259 -16.86 -5.17 -0.24
CA VAL A 259 -16.80 -5.73 1.11
C VAL A 259 -18.21 -5.92 1.67
N LEU A 260 -19.08 -4.92 1.54
CA LEU A 260 -20.42 -4.97 2.13
C LEU A 260 -21.28 -6.11 1.57
N THR A 261 -21.13 -6.43 0.28
CA THR A 261 -21.78 -7.60 -0.35
C THR A 261 -21.41 -8.93 0.29
N GLN A 262 -20.33 -9.02 1.07
CA GLN A 262 -19.89 -10.25 1.73
C GLN A 262 -20.20 -10.25 3.24
N VAL A 263 -20.59 -9.11 3.80
CA VAL A 263 -20.79 -8.92 5.25
C VAL A 263 -22.26 -9.10 5.61
N GLN A 264 -22.55 -10.04 6.53
CA GLN A 264 -23.92 -10.31 7.00
C GLN A 264 -24.55 -9.09 7.69
N GLU A 265 -23.77 -8.31 8.43
CA GLU A 265 -24.22 -7.10 9.14
C GLU A 265 -24.09 -5.81 8.33
N ALA A 266 -23.96 -5.90 6.99
CA ALA A 266 -23.85 -4.74 6.11
C ALA A 266 -24.92 -3.65 6.33
N PRO A 267 -26.22 -3.95 6.58
CA PRO A 267 -27.21 -2.93 6.89
C PRO A 267 -26.85 -2.08 8.11
N GLN A 268 -26.28 -2.71 9.15
CA GLN A 268 -25.90 -2.04 10.38
C GLN A 268 -24.65 -1.18 10.17
N VAL A 269 -23.65 -1.68 9.42
CA VAL A 269 -22.46 -0.91 9.04
C VAL A 269 -22.86 0.34 8.25
N LEU A 270 -23.73 0.20 7.24
CA LEU A 270 -24.24 1.32 6.46
C LEU A 270 -25.05 2.30 7.31
N THR A 271 -25.94 1.81 8.17
CA THR A 271 -26.73 2.66 9.08
C THR A 271 -25.84 3.48 10.00
N ASN A 272 -24.80 2.86 10.57
CA ASN A 272 -23.80 3.55 11.39
C ASN A 272 -23.00 4.56 10.58
N MET A 273 -22.55 4.20 9.37
CA MET A 273 -21.84 5.12 8.47
C MET A 273 -22.70 6.37 8.20
N ILE A 274 -23.96 6.18 7.81
CA ILE A 274 -24.92 7.26 7.53
C ILE A 274 -25.13 8.14 8.76
N ALA A 275 -25.29 7.54 9.94
CA ALA A 275 -25.45 8.29 11.19
C ALA A 275 -24.22 9.17 11.47
N ASN A 276 -23.01 8.63 11.29
CA ASN A 276 -21.76 9.34 11.52
C ASN A 276 -21.54 10.51 10.54
N ILE A 277 -21.78 10.32 9.24
CA ILE A 277 -21.56 11.37 8.24
C ILE A 277 -22.66 12.44 8.22
N ARG A 278 -23.84 12.15 8.80
CA ARG A 278 -24.94 13.13 8.91
C ARG A 278 -24.71 14.13 10.03
N ASN A 279 -24.04 13.73 11.11
CA ASN A 279 -23.72 14.58 12.25
C ASN A 279 -22.43 15.35 12.01
N GLU A 280 -22.49 16.35 11.13
CA GLU A 280 -21.34 17.19 10.75
C GLU A 280 -20.68 17.88 11.96
N THR A 281 -21.45 18.24 13.00
CA THR A 281 -20.90 18.90 14.20
C THR A 281 -19.97 18.05 15.06
N ASP A 282 -19.94 16.73 14.83
CA ASP A 282 -19.09 15.79 15.57
C ASP A 282 -17.69 15.60 14.95
N TRP A 283 -17.40 16.29 13.84
CA TRP A 283 -16.14 16.18 13.11
C TRP A 283 -15.23 17.36 13.39
N SER A 284 -13.98 17.07 13.77
CA SER A 284 -12.94 18.08 13.99
C SER A 284 -12.54 18.79 12.69
N ASP A 285 -12.60 18.07 11.58
CA ASP A 285 -12.41 18.60 10.23
C ASP A 285 -13.58 18.18 9.32
N GLN A 286 -14.30 19.17 8.81
CA GLN A 286 -15.41 18.95 7.88
C GLN A 286 -14.93 18.41 6.54
N ALA A 287 -13.71 18.76 6.12
CA ALA A 287 -13.17 18.30 4.84
C ALA A 287 -12.88 16.80 4.86
N MET A 288 -12.37 16.29 5.98
CA MET A 288 -12.29 14.86 6.25
C MET A 288 -13.66 14.18 6.21
N CYS A 289 -14.69 14.76 6.86
CA CYS A 289 -16.07 14.25 6.79
C CYS A 289 -16.57 14.19 5.34
N GLY A 290 -16.30 15.24 4.55
CA GLY A 290 -16.65 15.35 3.14
C GLY A 290 -16.13 14.17 2.31
N THR A 291 -14.90 13.72 2.56
CA THR A 291 -14.36 12.53 1.85
C THR A 291 -15.09 11.24 2.16
N LEU A 292 -15.58 11.06 3.40
CA LEU A 292 -16.38 9.89 3.77
C LEU A 292 -17.84 10.02 3.33
N GLN A 293 -18.37 11.23 3.22
CA GLN A 293 -19.66 11.49 2.56
C GLN A 293 -19.59 11.10 1.08
N LEU A 294 -18.49 11.44 0.39
CA LEU A 294 -18.24 11.03 -0.99
C LEU A 294 -18.22 9.51 -1.13
N ALA A 295 -17.41 8.82 -0.31
CA ALA A 295 -17.34 7.37 -0.29
C ALA A 295 -18.70 6.72 0.00
N CYS A 296 -19.46 7.25 0.96
CA CYS A 296 -20.80 6.75 1.27
C CYS A 296 -21.77 6.89 0.09
N ALA A 297 -21.79 8.05 -0.59
CA ALA A 297 -22.66 8.27 -1.72
C ALA A 297 -22.35 7.30 -2.88
N ILE A 298 -21.06 7.08 -3.14
CA ILE A 298 -20.57 6.12 -4.13
C ILE A 298 -20.99 4.69 -3.77
N THR A 299 -20.73 4.25 -2.54
CA THR A 299 -21.14 2.92 -2.07
C THR A 299 -22.65 2.72 -2.20
N LEU A 300 -23.47 3.67 -1.74
CA LEU A 300 -24.93 3.56 -1.80
C LEU A 300 -25.43 3.48 -3.25
N LYS A 301 -24.83 4.25 -4.17
CA LYS A 301 -25.18 4.22 -5.59
C LYS A 301 -24.74 2.91 -6.25
N SER A 302 -23.52 2.45 -5.96
CA SER A 302 -22.98 1.16 -6.44
C SER A 302 -23.90 0.00 -6.06
N ILE A 303 -24.29 -0.09 -4.80
CA ILE A 303 -25.17 -1.16 -4.33
C ILE A 303 -26.58 -1.02 -4.90
N ALA A 304 -27.11 0.19 -5.08
CA ALA A 304 -28.41 0.39 -5.71
C ALA A 304 -28.41 -0.03 -7.20
N SER A 305 -27.27 0.08 -7.89
CA SER A 305 -27.09 -0.35 -9.28
C SER A 305 -26.93 -1.86 -9.44
N SER A 306 -26.43 -2.56 -8.41
CA SER A 306 -26.33 -4.02 -8.38
C SER A 306 -26.80 -4.54 -7.01
N PRO A 307 -28.13 -4.56 -6.77
CA PRO A 307 -28.65 -4.96 -5.48
C PRO A 307 -28.43 -6.46 -5.28
N ALA A 308 -27.65 -6.80 -4.26
CA ALA A 308 -27.61 -8.18 -3.79
C ALA A 308 -28.79 -8.39 -2.83
N ASP A 309 -29.65 -9.39 -3.13
CA ASP A 309 -30.91 -9.64 -2.42
C ASP A 309 -30.74 -9.79 -0.90
N HIS A 310 -29.56 -10.21 -0.42
CA HIS A 310 -29.27 -10.40 1.01
C HIS A 310 -28.92 -9.13 1.78
N LEU A 311 -28.72 -7.99 1.11
CA LEU A 311 -28.26 -6.77 1.78
C LEU A 311 -29.39 -5.98 2.46
N GLY A 312 -30.67 -6.24 2.16
CA GLY A 312 -31.79 -5.56 2.85
C GLY A 312 -31.77 -4.02 2.79
N ILE A 313 -31.03 -3.44 1.83
CA ILE A 313 -30.76 -2.00 1.72
C ILE A 313 -32.01 -1.19 1.32
N GLU A 314 -33.06 -1.84 0.82
CA GLU A 314 -34.36 -1.19 0.53
C GLU A 314 -34.94 -0.44 1.74
N ASN A 315 -34.58 -0.85 2.97
CA ASN A 315 -35.02 -0.20 4.20
C ASN A 315 -34.25 1.10 4.53
N ILE A 316 -33.10 1.33 3.88
CA ILE A 316 -32.24 2.49 4.13
C ILE A 316 -32.70 3.66 3.27
N LYS A 317 -33.59 4.51 3.81
CA LYS A 317 -34.07 5.73 3.15
C LYS A 317 -33.04 6.85 3.28
N VAL A 318 -32.16 6.96 2.28
CA VAL A 318 -31.17 8.04 2.16
C VAL A 318 -31.29 8.74 0.82
N ASP A 319 -31.32 10.06 0.86
CA ASP A 319 -31.20 10.90 -0.33
C ASP A 319 -29.72 10.99 -0.72
N VAL A 320 -29.31 10.14 -1.67
CA VAL A 320 -27.92 10.01 -2.12
C VAL A 320 -27.42 11.29 -2.79
N GLU A 321 -28.27 11.99 -3.54
CA GLU A 321 -27.93 13.27 -4.19
C GLU A 321 -27.58 14.33 -3.14
N ARG A 322 -28.34 14.37 -2.04
CA ARG A 322 -28.02 15.26 -0.92
C ARG A 322 -26.70 14.90 -0.21
N VAL A 323 -26.34 13.61 -0.16
CA VAL A 323 -25.07 13.19 0.46
C VAL A 323 -23.87 13.63 -0.40
N ILE A 324 -23.94 13.47 -1.72
CA ILE A 324 -22.85 13.92 -2.61
C ILE A 324 -22.74 15.45 -2.64
N ASP A 325 -23.87 16.19 -2.60
CA ASP A 325 -23.86 17.65 -2.49
C ASP A 325 -23.13 18.13 -1.24
N ARG A 326 -23.31 17.44 -0.11
CA ARG A 326 -22.59 17.73 1.13
C ARG A 326 -21.12 17.44 1.02
N ALA A 327 -20.74 16.33 0.39
CA ALA A 327 -19.35 15.97 0.16
C ALA A 327 -18.61 17.06 -0.63
N ILE A 328 -19.22 17.54 -1.72
CA ILE A 328 -18.66 18.62 -2.55
C ILE A 328 -18.57 19.93 -1.77
N ARG A 329 -19.63 20.30 -1.04
CA ARG A 329 -19.65 21.50 -0.17
C ARG A 329 -18.57 21.46 0.90
N ASN A 330 -18.32 20.28 1.45
CA ASN A 330 -17.27 20.02 2.43
C ASN A 330 -15.90 19.79 1.76
N MET A 331 -15.65 20.33 0.56
CA MET A 331 -14.33 20.38 -0.07
C MET A 331 -13.63 19.01 -0.22
N ALA A 332 -14.40 17.92 -0.42
CA ALA A 332 -13.86 16.56 -0.48
C ALA A 332 -12.74 16.41 -1.52
N PHE A 333 -12.88 16.99 -2.72
CA PHE A 333 -11.88 16.90 -3.79
C PHE A 333 -10.58 17.64 -3.44
N GLN A 334 -10.70 18.83 -2.86
CA GLN A 334 -9.52 19.57 -2.42
C GLN A 334 -8.78 18.82 -1.32
N TYR A 335 -9.51 18.23 -0.37
CA TYR A 335 -8.91 17.46 0.71
C TYR A 335 -8.23 16.18 0.22
N LEU A 336 -8.89 15.42 -0.66
CA LEU A 336 -8.30 14.26 -1.33
C LEU A 336 -6.96 14.62 -2.00
N ARG A 337 -6.93 15.74 -2.72
CA ARG A 337 -5.71 16.18 -3.40
C ARG A 337 -4.63 16.69 -2.45
N GLN A 338 -4.96 17.68 -1.62
CA GLN A 338 -3.97 18.44 -0.86
C GLN A 338 -3.57 17.79 0.46
N ALA A 339 -4.52 17.16 1.15
CA ALA A 339 -4.25 16.56 2.46
C ALA A 339 -3.90 15.07 2.34
N ILE A 340 -4.47 14.36 1.37
CA ILE A 340 -4.32 12.91 1.25
C ILE A 340 -3.25 12.55 0.20
N ILE A 341 -3.45 12.85 -1.09
CA ILE A 341 -2.53 12.45 -2.16
C ILE A 341 -1.15 13.08 -1.98
N ARG A 342 -1.09 14.35 -1.58
CA ARG A 342 0.18 15.07 -1.32
C ARG A 342 0.78 14.79 0.06
N SER A 343 0.16 13.92 0.86
CA SER A 343 0.67 13.57 2.18
C SER A 343 1.98 12.78 2.09
N ASP A 344 2.92 13.08 2.98
CA ASP A 344 4.09 12.23 3.24
C ASP A 344 3.71 10.81 3.71
N HIS A 345 2.47 10.58 4.12
CA HIS A 345 1.99 9.28 4.55
C HIS A 345 1.27 8.49 3.46
N PHE A 346 1.14 9.08 2.26
CA PHE A 346 0.60 8.42 1.08
C PHE A 346 1.73 7.74 0.31
N ARG A 347 2.04 6.48 0.67
CA ARG A 347 3.23 5.76 0.18
C ARG A 347 2.97 4.29 -0.12
N PHE A 348 1.74 3.82 0.02
CA PHE A 348 1.41 2.40 -0.15
C PHE A 348 0.49 2.15 -1.33
N ALA A 349 0.79 1.09 -2.08
CA ALA A 349 0.02 0.67 -3.25
C ALA A 349 -1.48 0.47 -2.95
N HIS A 350 -1.85 -0.01 -1.76
CA HIS A 350 -3.25 -0.18 -1.40
C HIS A 350 -3.98 1.16 -1.18
N GLN A 351 -3.28 2.21 -0.70
CA GLN A 351 -3.87 3.55 -0.57
C GLN A 351 -4.15 4.13 -1.96
N PHE A 352 -3.20 3.93 -2.90
CA PHE A 352 -3.39 4.27 -4.32
C PHE A 352 -4.62 3.59 -4.89
N ILE A 353 -4.73 2.26 -4.76
CA ILE A 353 -5.85 1.48 -5.31
C ILE A 353 -7.19 1.99 -4.77
N VAL A 354 -7.28 2.26 -3.47
CA VAL A 354 -8.53 2.74 -2.85
C VAL A 354 -8.95 4.12 -3.38
N ILE A 355 -8.01 5.06 -3.57
CA ILE A 355 -8.34 6.39 -4.10
C ILE A 355 -8.64 6.33 -5.61
N ASP A 356 -7.83 5.59 -6.36
CA ASP A 356 -8.02 5.39 -7.79
C ASP A 356 -9.41 4.79 -8.08
N GLU A 357 -9.80 3.78 -7.30
CA GLU A 357 -11.14 3.18 -7.39
C GLU A 357 -12.24 4.18 -6.98
N LEU A 358 -12.07 4.91 -5.88
CA LEU A 358 -13.02 5.93 -5.44
C LEU A 358 -13.28 6.99 -6.52
N LEU A 359 -12.22 7.50 -7.17
CA LEU A 359 -12.33 8.50 -8.22
C LEU A 359 -12.97 7.92 -9.50
N LYS A 360 -12.64 6.68 -9.87
CA LYS A 360 -13.26 6.00 -11.02
C LYS A 360 -14.74 5.71 -10.80
N GLN A 361 -15.10 5.25 -9.60
CA GLN A 361 -16.50 5.00 -9.23
C GLN A 361 -17.31 6.29 -9.20
N LEU A 362 -16.72 7.42 -8.80
CA LEU A 362 -17.37 8.73 -8.91
C LEU A 362 -17.75 9.07 -10.36
N VAL A 363 -16.84 8.83 -11.31
CA VAL A 363 -17.09 9.04 -12.75
C VAL A 363 -18.21 8.12 -13.24
N ALA A 364 -18.17 6.85 -12.83
CA ALA A 364 -19.15 5.85 -13.26
C ALA A 364 -20.56 6.13 -12.72
N PHE A 365 -20.68 6.51 -11.44
CA PHE A 365 -21.96 6.58 -10.73
C PHE A 365 -22.58 7.98 -10.68
N PHE A 366 -21.80 9.05 -10.82
CA PHE A 366 -22.28 10.43 -10.78
C PHE A 366 -21.80 11.33 -11.96
N PRO A 367 -21.93 10.88 -13.22
CA PRO A 367 -21.48 11.67 -14.37
C PRO A 367 -22.25 13.00 -14.50
N ALA A 368 -23.55 13.02 -14.19
CA ALA A 368 -24.36 14.23 -14.20
C ALA A 368 -23.89 15.25 -13.15
N LYS A 369 -23.51 14.79 -11.95
CA LYS A 369 -23.00 15.67 -10.88
C LYS A 369 -21.65 16.27 -11.24
N LEU A 370 -20.79 15.51 -11.91
CA LEU A 370 -19.52 16.03 -12.42
C LEU A 370 -19.72 17.12 -13.48
N MET A 371 -20.62 16.90 -14.45
CA MET A 371 -20.97 17.93 -15.45
C MET A 371 -21.58 19.19 -14.81
N GLU A 372 -22.42 19.02 -13.79
CA GLU A 372 -22.96 20.15 -13.02
C GLU A 372 -21.84 20.92 -12.31
N THR A 373 -20.92 20.20 -11.68
CA THR A 373 -19.77 20.80 -10.97
C THR A 373 -18.85 21.55 -11.93
N GLU A 374 -18.57 20.98 -13.11
CA GLU A 374 -17.81 21.63 -14.18
C GLU A 374 -18.47 22.94 -14.62
N ARG A 375 -19.77 22.89 -14.92
CA ARG A 375 -20.53 24.07 -15.35
C ARG A 375 -20.50 25.16 -14.29
N ASN A 376 -20.78 24.81 -13.03
CA ASN A 376 -20.74 25.77 -11.93
C ASN A 376 -19.35 26.40 -11.78
N SER A 377 -18.29 25.60 -11.99
CA SER A 377 -16.91 26.08 -11.95
C SER A 377 -16.61 27.07 -13.08
N ALA A 378 -17.11 26.81 -14.30
CA ALA A 378 -16.95 27.72 -15.44
C ALA A 378 -17.72 29.03 -15.25
N ASP A 379 -18.93 28.96 -14.70
CA ASP A 379 -19.76 30.13 -14.39
C ASP A 379 -19.10 31.00 -13.29
N GLU A 380 -18.55 30.39 -12.24
CA GLU A 380 -17.80 31.07 -11.17
C GLU A 380 -16.54 31.77 -11.70
N LEU A 381 -15.75 31.11 -12.55
CA LEU A 381 -14.56 31.70 -13.17
C LEU A 381 -14.92 32.90 -14.06
N THR A 382 -15.99 32.76 -14.87
CA THR A 382 -16.48 33.84 -15.73
C THR A 382 -16.88 35.06 -14.89
N PHE A 383 -17.57 34.85 -13.78
CA PHE A 383 -17.97 35.92 -12.86
C PHE A 383 -16.77 36.62 -12.19
N LEU A 384 -15.73 35.87 -11.81
CA LEU A 384 -14.50 36.46 -11.26
C LEU A 384 -13.75 37.30 -12.30
N ASP A 385 -13.68 36.83 -13.54
CA ASP A 385 -13.09 37.58 -14.66
C ASP A 385 -13.86 38.87 -14.96
N GLU A 386 -15.19 38.84 -14.87
CA GLU A 386 -16.04 40.03 -15.00
C GLU A 386 -15.80 41.03 -13.87
N GLN A 387 -15.74 40.58 -12.61
CA GLN A 387 -15.39 41.46 -11.48
C GLN A 387 -14.00 42.08 -11.63
N GLN A 388 -13.01 41.31 -12.08
CA GLN A 388 -11.66 41.82 -12.27
C GLN A 388 -11.61 42.88 -13.38
N LYS A 389 -12.38 42.69 -14.46
CA LYS A 389 -12.55 43.68 -15.53
C LYS A 389 -13.26 44.94 -15.03
N ASP A 390 -14.27 44.81 -14.18
CA ASP A 390 -14.97 45.96 -13.60
C ASP A 390 -14.08 46.77 -12.64
N VAL A 391 -13.23 46.11 -11.86
CA VAL A 391 -12.23 46.77 -11.00
C VAL A 391 -11.18 47.51 -11.83
N LEU A 392 -10.74 46.94 -12.96
CA LEU A 392 -9.78 47.58 -13.87
C LEU A 392 -10.40 48.74 -14.68
N ASN A 393 -11.71 48.69 -14.94
CA ASN A 393 -12.45 49.71 -15.69
C ASN A 393 -13.07 50.81 -14.81
N ALA A 394 -13.06 50.66 -13.49
CA ALA A 394 -13.49 51.71 -12.57
C ALA A 394 -12.49 52.89 -12.59
N LYS A 395 -12.95 54.07 -13.04
CA LYS A 395 -12.17 55.31 -12.85
C LYS A 395 -11.99 55.56 -11.35
N PRO A 396 -10.78 55.91 -10.86
CA PRO A 396 -10.59 56.23 -9.46
C PRO A 396 -11.47 57.43 -9.11
N ASP A 397 -12.32 57.29 -8.08
CA ASP A 397 -13.17 58.37 -7.60
C ASP A 397 -12.27 59.54 -7.14
N PRO A 398 -12.37 60.75 -7.73
CA PRO A 398 -11.54 61.88 -7.33
C PRO A 398 -11.78 62.33 -5.88
N ARG A 399 -12.81 61.82 -5.19
CA ARG A 399 -13.06 62.10 -3.76
C ARG A 399 -12.36 61.15 -2.79
N SER A 400 -11.79 60.04 -3.24
CA SER A 400 -11.07 59.10 -2.36
C SER A 400 -9.57 59.41 -2.22
N GLN A 401 -9.06 60.45 -2.89
CA GLN A 401 -7.64 60.83 -2.87
C GLN A 401 -7.20 61.74 -1.73
N THR A 402 -8.05 61.99 -0.73
CA THR A 402 -7.63 62.68 0.51
C THR A 402 -8.05 61.89 1.73
N VAL A 403 -7.21 60.92 2.11
CA VAL A 403 -7.16 60.45 3.49
C VAL A 403 -6.02 61.20 4.17
N ASN A 404 -6.38 62.10 5.08
CA ASN A 404 -5.45 62.79 5.97
C ASN A 404 -4.65 61.75 6.78
N ILE A 405 -3.33 61.90 6.78
CA ILE A 405 -2.41 61.16 7.65
C ILE A 405 -2.64 61.68 9.08
N GLY A 406 -3.58 61.08 9.82
CA GLY A 406 -3.91 61.54 11.17
C GLY A 406 -4.82 60.64 12.01
N ASP A 407 -5.85 60.03 11.44
CA ASP A 407 -6.87 59.35 12.25
C ASP A 407 -6.90 57.84 12.07
N LYS A 408 -6.75 57.12 13.20
CA LYS A 408 -6.85 55.67 13.32
C LYS A 408 -8.24 55.19 12.87
N LEU A 409 -8.28 54.51 11.72
CA LEU A 409 -9.30 53.51 11.41
C LEU A 409 -8.62 52.14 11.40
N THR A 410 -8.98 51.33 12.40
CA THR A 410 -8.62 49.93 12.54
C THR A 410 -9.31 49.11 11.45
N ALA A 411 -8.56 48.73 10.42
CA ALA A 411 -8.73 47.46 9.73
C ALA A 411 -7.36 46.79 9.76
N SER A 412 -7.20 45.82 10.67
CA SER A 412 -6.01 45.01 10.78
C SER A 412 -5.93 44.09 9.55
N LEU A 413 -5.11 44.47 8.58
CA LEU A 413 -4.44 43.53 7.70
C LEU A 413 -3.51 42.68 8.58
N SER A 414 -3.93 41.48 8.97
CA SER A 414 -3.01 40.44 9.40
C SER A 414 -2.63 39.60 8.19
N SER A 415 -1.43 39.87 7.70
CA SER A 415 -0.69 39.09 6.73
C SER A 415 -0.35 37.70 7.26
N SER A 416 -0.79 36.66 6.55
CA SER A 416 0.06 35.51 6.22
C SER A 416 -0.59 34.62 5.16
N ASP A 417 -0.57 35.07 3.91
CA ASP A 417 -0.09 34.20 2.83
C ASP A 417 0.55 35.06 1.74
N PRO A 418 1.89 35.09 1.62
CA PRO A 418 2.60 35.99 0.73
C PRO A 418 2.75 35.45 -0.71
N SER A 419 2.12 34.34 -1.08
CA SER A 419 2.03 33.93 -2.48
C SER A 419 0.72 34.39 -3.11
N SER A 420 0.84 35.11 -4.22
CA SER A 420 -0.25 35.42 -5.14
C SER A 420 -0.92 34.13 -5.64
N ASN A 421 -1.85 33.55 -4.87
CA ASN A 421 -2.38 32.20 -5.13
C ASN A 421 -3.64 32.23 -6.01
N TYR A 422 -3.45 32.18 -7.33
CA TYR A 422 -4.43 31.52 -8.20
C TYR A 422 -4.50 30.00 -7.92
N GLU A 423 -3.46 29.40 -7.32
CA GLU A 423 -3.42 27.97 -6.97
C GLU A 423 -4.32 27.57 -5.79
N SER A 424 -4.72 28.51 -4.92
CA SER A 424 -5.62 28.23 -3.78
C SER A 424 -7.10 28.38 -4.13
N ALA A 425 -7.43 28.85 -5.33
CA ALA A 425 -8.78 29.10 -5.81
C ALA A 425 -9.16 28.15 -6.97
N LEU A 426 -8.65 26.92 -6.96
CA LEU A 426 -9.07 25.91 -7.92
C LEU A 426 -10.51 25.50 -7.62
N SER A 427 -11.31 25.40 -8.68
CA SER A 427 -12.69 24.95 -8.56
C SER A 427 -12.77 23.48 -8.08
N ASN A 428 -13.95 23.06 -7.63
CA ASN A 428 -14.17 21.67 -7.23
C ASN A 428 -13.89 20.69 -8.37
N TYR A 429 -14.25 21.05 -9.60
CA TYR A 429 -14.00 20.23 -10.77
C TYR A 429 -12.51 20.12 -11.11
N GLU A 430 -11.76 21.23 -11.03
CA GLU A 430 -10.32 21.20 -11.26
C GLU A 430 -9.56 20.42 -10.18
N ASN A 431 -9.97 20.52 -8.91
CA ASN A 431 -9.39 19.71 -7.84
C ASN A 431 -9.64 18.21 -8.07
N PHE A 432 -10.83 17.85 -8.56
CA PHE A 432 -11.14 16.49 -8.96
C PHE A 432 -10.23 16.01 -10.10
N LEU A 433 -10.11 16.76 -11.20
CA LEU A 433 -9.25 16.37 -12.33
C LEU A 433 -7.77 16.28 -11.92
N ARG A 434 -7.28 17.24 -11.14
CA ARG A 434 -5.89 17.22 -10.65
C ARG A 434 -5.64 16.11 -9.63
N SER A 435 -6.67 15.56 -8.98
CA SER A 435 -6.49 14.38 -8.14
C SER A 435 -6.00 13.19 -8.97
N PHE A 436 -6.52 12.98 -10.18
CA PHE A 436 -6.00 11.93 -11.07
C PHE A 436 -4.57 12.21 -11.52
N VAL A 437 -4.27 13.44 -11.92
CA VAL A 437 -2.92 13.83 -12.37
C VAL A 437 -1.90 13.61 -11.26
N ASP A 438 -2.13 14.20 -10.08
CA ASP A 438 -1.24 14.09 -8.92
C ASP A 438 -1.07 12.61 -8.50
N LEU A 439 -2.15 11.80 -8.56
CA LEU A 439 -2.13 10.38 -8.20
C LEU A 439 -1.28 9.55 -9.19
N TYR A 440 -1.46 9.73 -10.50
CA TYR A 440 -0.72 8.97 -11.53
C TYR A 440 0.73 9.44 -11.68
N GLU A 441 1.02 10.73 -11.53
CA GLU A 441 2.41 11.25 -11.51
C GLU A 441 3.21 10.62 -10.39
N MET A 442 2.63 10.56 -9.19
CA MET A 442 3.27 9.91 -8.06
C MET A 442 3.43 8.40 -8.31
N GLN A 443 2.48 7.70 -8.94
CA GLN A 443 2.66 6.27 -9.29
C GLN A 443 3.86 6.04 -10.22
N VAL A 444 4.08 6.94 -11.19
CA VAL A 444 5.24 6.86 -12.09
C VAL A 444 6.54 7.06 -11.30
N MET A 445 6.61 8.08 -10.44
CA MET A 445 7.79 8.32 -9.61
C MET A 445 8.05 7.18 -8.62
N ASP A 446 7.01 6.67 -7.96
CA ASP A 446 7.11 5.54 -7.04
C ASP A 446 7.49 4.24 -7.76
N HIS A 447 6.98 3.99 -8.96
CA HIS A 447 7.38 2.84 -9.75
C HIS A 447 8.85 2.93 -10.17
N GLU A 448 9.36 4.11 -10.55
CA GLU A 448 10.77 4.31 -10.85
C GLU A 448 11.66 4.13 -9.62
N HIS A 449 11.26 4.68 -8.48
CA HIS A 449 11.96 4.53 -7.19
C HIS A 449 11.91 3.09 -6.67
N GLN A 450 10.75 2.43 -6.69
CA GLN A 450 10.58 1.05 -6.27
C GLN A 450 11.27 0.09 -7.24
N LYS A 451 11.28 0.35 -8.54
CA LYS A 451 12.06 -0.43 -9.51
C LYS A 451 13.54 -0.28 -9.22
N ALA A 452 14.05 0.93 -9.02
CA ALA A 452 15.45 1.14 -8.65
C ALA A 452 15.80 0.44 -7.32
N SER A 453 14.97 0.62 -6.28
CA SER A 453 15.18 0.01 -4.96
C SER A 453 15.01 -1.51 -4.97
N ARG A 454 14.06 -2.07 -5.72
CA ARG A 454 13.90 -3.52 -5.93
C ARG A 454 15.05 -4.06 -6.73
N THR A 455 15.54 -3.38 -7.77
CA THR A 455 16.69 -3.88 -8.54
C THR A 455 17.97 -3.91 -7.69
N THR A 456 18.17 -2.92 -6.81
CA THR A 456 19.29 -2.90 -5.86
C THR A 456 19.12 -3.93 -4.75
N ARG A 457 17.93 -4.02 -4.15
CA ARG A 457 17.62 -4.94 -3.05
C ARG A 457 17.52 -6.39 -3.51
N GLU A 458 16.97 -6.67 -4.68
CA GLU A 458 16.96 -7.99 -5.31
C GLU A 458 18.38 -8.38 -5.70
N ARG A 459 19.23 -7.48 -6.21
CA ARG A 459 20.66 -7.82 -6.38
C ARG A 459 21.33 -8.18 -5.06
N GLU A 460 21.14 -7.37 -4.01
CA GLU A 460 21.74 -7.61 -2.68
C GLU A 460 21.20 -8.91 -2.04
N LEU A 461 19.89 -9.16 -2.09
CA LEU A 461 19.27 -10.38 -1.57
C LEU A 461 19.57 -11.61 -2.45
N PHE A 462 19.60 -11.48 -3.77
CA PHE A 462 19.92 -12.61 -4.66
C PHE A 462 21.40 -12.98 -4.57
N GLU A 463 22.31 -12.02 -4.42
CA GLU A 463 23.72 -12.30 -4.08
C GLU A 463 23.84 -12.98 -2.71
N GLN A 464 23.16 -12.48 -1.66
CA GLN A 464 23.20 -13.08 -0.32
C GLN A 464 22.50 -14.46 -0.23
N ILE A 465 21.40 -14.66 -0.95
CA ILE A 465 20.63 -15.91 -0.98
C ILE A 465 21.34 -16.96 -1.85
N GLN A 466 21.91 -16.57 -2.99
CA GLN A 466 22.68 -17.47 -3.86
C GLN A 466 23.97 -17.93 -3.17
N GLU A 467 24.63 -17.07 -2.37
CA GLU A 467 25.77 -17.45 -1.53
C GLU A 467 25.38 -18.39 -0.37
N SER A 468 24.23 -18.18 0.27
CA SER A 468 23.74 -19.09 1.33
C SER A 468 23.26 -20.46 0.80
N SER A 469 22.74 -20.51 -0.42
CA SER A 469 22.22 -21.75 -1.05
C SER A 469 23.33 -22.58 -1.71
N LEU A 470 24.37 -21.93 -2.24
CA LEU A 470 25.53 -22.60 -2.83
C LEU A 470 26.55 -23.06 -1.78
N SER A 471 26.78 -22.30 -0.70
CA SER A 471 27.73 -22.69 0.35
C SER A 471 27.33 -23.97 1.11
N PHE A 472 26.03 -24.26 1.24
CA PHE A 472 25.57 -25.54 1.82
C PHE A 472 25.74 -26.75 0.87
N SER A 473 26.01 -26.51 -0.42
CA SER A 473 26.19 -27.57 -1.44
C SER A 473 27.65 -27.77 -1.86
N THR A 474 28.54 -26.78 -1.69
CA THR A 474 29.95 -26.88 -2.10
C THR A 474 30.97 -27.10 -0.98
N GLU A 475 30.61 -26.97 0.30
CA GLU A 475 31.51 -27.29 1.44
C GLU A 475 31.54 -28.77 1.84
N ARG A 476 31.39 -29.70 0.89
CA ARG A 476 31.73 -31.12 1.07
C ARG A 476 33.14 -31.49 0.60
N SER A 477 33.96 -30.50 0.24
CA SER A 477 35.24 -30.73 -0.41
C SER A 477 36.32 -29.78 0.15
N LYS A 478 36.71 -29.97 1.42
CA LYS A 478 38.09 -29.81 1.92
C LYS A 478 38.14 -30.25 3.39
N GLY A 479 39.17 -31.03 3.73
CA GLY A 479 39.33 -31.70 5.02
C GLY A 479 39.59 -30.75 6.21
N PRO A 480 39.51 -31.26 7.44
CA PRO A 480 39.28 -30.43 8.63
C PRO A 480 40.56 -29.76 9.14
N THR A 481 40.41 -28.56 9.69
CA THR A 481 41.37 -27.93 10.61
C THR A 481 40.85 -28.01 12.04
N LYS A 482 41.77 -27.99 13.00
CA LYS A 482 41.62 -28.52 14.38
C LYS A 482 40.62 -27.81 15.32
N GLU A 483 39.75 -26.94 14.82
CA GLU A 483 38.74 -26.24 15.62
C GLU A 483 37.30 -26.81 15.44
N GLU A 484 37.12 -27.80 14.56
CA GLU A 484 35.82 -28.42 14.24
C GLU A 484 35.42 -29.65 15.06
N GLN A 485 35.97 -29.84 16.27
CA GLN A 485 35.63 -31.02 17.09
C GLN A 485 34.29 -30.90 17.85
N VAL A 486 33.64 -29.74 17.82
CA VAL A 486 32.38 -29.52 18.56
C VAL A 486 31.12 -29.82 17.72
N PHE A 487 31.21 -29.88 16.38
CA PHE A 487 30.03 -29.93 15.50
C PHE A 487 29.64 -31.31 14.92
N LYS A 488 30.18 -32.42 15.45
CA LYS A 488 29.79 -33.78 15.01
C LYS A 488 29.11 -34.59 16.10
N ALA A 489 27.85 -34.29 16.39
CA ALA A 489 27.01 -35.18 17.19
C ALA A 489 25.49 -35.02 16.97
N ILE A 490 24.95 -35.18 15.76
CA ILE A 490 23.54 -35.61 15.55
C ILE A 490 23.43 -36.57 14.33
N PRO A 491 22.99 -37.84 14.48
CA PRO A 491 22.86 -38.80 13.38
C PRO A 491 21.42 -38.99 12.82
N ARG A 492 21.37 -39.30 11.51
CA ARG A 492 20.44 -40.23 10.79
C ARG A 492 19.02 -39.75 10.43
N LEU A 493 18.90 -39.24 9.20
CA LEU A 493 17.78 -39.55 8.28
C LEU A 493 18.29 -39.55 6.82
N LYS A 494 18.99 -40.62 6.42
CA LYS A 494 19.19 -40.99 5.01
C LYS A 494 19.11 -42.50 4.85
N LYS A 495 17.89 -43.00 4.74
CA LYS A 495 17.59 -44.24 4.04
C LYS A 495 16.24 -44.06 3.38
N HIS A 496 16.26 -43.78 2.07
CA HIS A 496 15.34 -44.23 1.02
C HIS A 496 15.32 -43.16 -0.07
N LEU A 497 16.15 -43.35 -1.09
CA LEU A 497 15.91 -42.98 -2.49
C LEU A 497 17.18 -43.32 -3.27
N LYS A 498 17.17 -44.50 -3.90
CA LYS A 498 18.13 -44.88 -4.94
C LYS A 498 17.75 -44.12 -6.22
N PRO A 499 18.69 -43.50 -6.96
CA PRO A 499 18.43 -43.09 -8.33
C PRO A 499 18.55 -44.32 -9.25
N ARG A 500 17.50 -44.64 -9.99
CA ARG A 500 17.52 -45.61 -11.08
C ARG A 500 17.82 -44.86 -12.37
N SER A 501 18.99 -45.10 -12.94
CA SER A 501 19.37 -44.66 -14.29
C SER A 501 19.02 -45.74 -15.32
N ASN A 502 18.79 -45.26 -16.55
CA ASN A 502 18.73 -45.94 -17.85
C ASN A 502 17.37 -46.53 -18.27
N ALA A 503 16.79 -45.95 -19.32
CA ALA A 503 16.86 -46.50 -20.69
C ALA A 503 15.80 -45.82 -21.56
N LEU A 504 16.19 -45.27 -22.72
CA LEU A 504 15.29 -45.13 -23.87
C LEU A 504 16.12 -45.26 -25.16
N ARG A 505 15.71 -46.23 -25.97
CA ARG A 505 16.29 -46.69 -27.22
C ARG A 505 15.31 -46.34 -28.34
N ASP A 506 15.86 -46.08 -29.52
CA ASP A 506 15.23 -45.65 -30.77
C ASP A 506 14.03 -46.48 -31.28
N SER A 507 13.11 -45.85 -32.01
CA SER A 507 12.90 -46.10 -33.46
C SER A 507 11.57 -45.56 -34.04
N HIS A 508 11.72 -44.79 -35.14
CA HIS A 508 11.00 -44.87 -36.43
C HIS A 508 9.73 -44.00 -36.75
N THR A 509 10.02 -42.90 -37.48
CA THR A 509 9.60 -42.53 -38.87
C THR A 509 8.13 -42.67 -39.33
N ILE A 510 7.55 -41.57 -39.85
CA ILE A 510 7.09 -41.34 -41.26
C ILE A 510 6.29 -40.01 -41.36
N GLN A 511 6.75 -39.09 -42.23
CA GLN A 511 6.09 -37.83 -42.67
C GLN A 511 5.03 -38.13 -43.77
N PRO A 512 4.10 -37.21 -44.15
CA PRO A 512 4.44 -36.18 -45.17
C PRO A 512 3.73 -34.81 -45.05
N ASP A 513 4.41 -33.83 -45.64
CA ASP A 513 4.00 -32.54 -46.22
C ASP A 513 2.52 -32.13 -46.25
N ILE A 514 2.21 -30.97 -45.68
CA ILE A 514 1.50 -29.87 -46.37
C ILE A 514 2.10 -28.53 -45.92
N GLY A 515 3.00 -27.98 -46.74
CA GLY A 515 3.31 -26.56 -46.72
C GLY A 515 2.12 -25.74 -47.24
N ILE A 516 2.02 -24.49 -46.75
CA ILE A 516 1.00 -23.47 -47.06
C ILE A 516 -0.26 -23.54 -46.18
N LYS A 517 -0.14 -23.05 -44.94
CA LYS A 517 -1.11 -22.20 -44.21
C LYS A 517 -0.59 -21.91 -42.80
N ARG A 518 0.41 -21.04 -42.69
CA ARG A 518 0.81 -20.41 -41.42
C ARG A 518 0.68 -18.90 -41.54
N MET A 519 -0.56 -18.43 -41.62
CA MET A 519 -0.96 -17.08 -41.23
C MET A 519 -2.41 -17.13 -40.77
N ARG A 520 -2.69 -16.40 -39.69
CA ARG A 520 -3.94 -16.36 -38.89
C ARG A 520 -4.07 -17.47 -37.85
N ARG A 521 -3.41 -17.26 -36.71
CA ARG A 521 -3.99 -17.32 -35.36
C ARG A 521 -2.83 -17.37 -34.36
N MET A 522 -2.47 -16.21 -33.80
CA MET A 522 -2.04 -16.17 -32.41
C MET A 522 -2.14 -14.74 -31.85
N GLN A 523 -2.80 -14.68 -30.70
CA GLN A 523 -2.68 -13.69 -29.62
C GLN A 523 -3.19 -12.28 -29.90
N GLN A 524 -4.52 -12.20 -29.98
CA GLN A 524 -5.24 -11.03 -29.47
C GLN A 524 -5.11 -11.03 -27.93
N ARG A 525 -4.85 -9.87 -27.34
CA ARG A 525 -5.02 -9.61 -25.90
C ARG A 525 -6.44 -10.03 -25.46
N PRO A 526 -6.70 -10.39 -24.20
CA PRO A 526 -8.06 -10.52 -23.73
C PRO A 526 -8.71 -9.14 -23.87
N LYS A 527 -9.58 -9.00 -24.87
CA LYS A 527 -10.51 -7.88 -24.93
C LYS A 527 -11.35 -7.97 -23.65
N THR A 528 -11.50 -6.86 -22.95
CA THR A 528 -12.34 -6.80 -21.74
C THR A 528 -13.74 -7.30 -22.07
N HIS A 529 -14.42 -7.96 -21.12
CA HIS A 529 -15.74 -8.57 -21.33
C HIS A 529 -16.79 -7.56 -21.88
N LEU A 530 -16.55 -6.25 -21.71
CA LEU A 530 -17.36 -5.15 -22.23
C LEU A 530 -17.15 -4.84 -23.73
N GLU A 531 -15.99 -5.18 -24.32
CA GLU A 531 -15.67 -4.90 -25.73
C GLU A 531 -16.15 -5.98 -26.71
N VAL A 532 -16.52 -7.17 -26.22
CA VAL A 532 -16.89 -8.34 -27.04
C VAL A 532 -17.95 -9.23 -26.41
N GLY A 533 -18.41 -8.92 -25.19
CA GLY A 533 -19.45 -9.72 -24.53
C GLY A 533 -20.84 -9.39 -25.06
N ASP A 534 -21.75 -10.35 -24.93
CA ASP A 534 -23.18 -10.21 -25.27
C ASP A 534 -24.04 -9.87 -24.02
N SER A 535 -23.46 -9.19 -23.02
CA SER A 535 -24.18 -8.75 -21.81
C SER A 535 -24.77 -7.36 -22.00
N SER A 536 -25.81 -7.00 -21.23
CA SER A 536 -26.41 -5.65 -21.29
C SER A 536 -25.38 -4.55 -20.99
N ASP A 537 -24.39 -4.84 -20.15
CA ASP A 537 -23.32 -3.91 -19.80
C ASP A 537 -22.34 -3.73 -20.96
N ALA A 538 -22.08 -4.78 -21.73
CA ALA A 538 -21.25 -4.71 -22.93
C ALA A 538 -21.96 -3.93 -24.04
N ASP A 539 -23.27 -4.13 -24.21
CA ASP A 539 -24.10 -3.35 -25.15
C ASP A 539 -24.14 -1.86 -24.76
N ASN A 540 -24.30 -1.57 -23.47
CA ASN A 540 -24.28 -0.20 -22.95
C ASN A 540 -22.90 0.45 -23.13
N PHE A 541 -21.82 -0.28 -22.84
CA PHE A 541 -20.44 0.18 -23.02
C PHE A 541 -20.11 0.44 -24.50
N GLN A 542 -20.45 -0.48 -25.41
CA GLN A 542 -20.19 -0.34 -26.84
C GLN A 542 -21.03 0.78 -27.47
N SER A 543 -22.29 0.93 -27.04
CA SER A 543 -23.16 2.00 -27.51
C SER A 543 -22.68 3.39 -27.07
N ASN A 544 -22.05 3.47 -25.90
CA ASN A 544 -21.60 4.73 -25.30
C ASN A 544 -20.08 4.91 -25.28
N ILE A 545 -19.32 4.05 -25.98
CA ILE A 545 -17.85 4.05 -25.98
C ILE A 545 -17.26 5.40 -26.38
N ARG A 546 -17.97 6.18 -27.21
CA ARG A 546 -17.59 7.54 -27.60
C ARG A 546 -17.74 8.55 -26.47
N GLN A 547 -18.76 8.40 -25.62
CA GLN A 547 -18.95 9.23 -24.43
C GLN A 547 -17.92 8.88 -23.35
N PHE A 548 -17.62 7.59 -23.17
CA PHE A 548 -16.52 7.15 -22.29
C PHE A 548 -15.17 7.69 -22.75
N ASN A 549 -14.84 7.57 -24.03
CA ASN A 549 -13.60 8.12 -24.59
C ASN A 549 -13.56 9.65 -24.54
N SER A 550 -14.71 10.34 -24.55
CA SER A 550 -14.77 11.80 -24.40
C SER A 550 -14.60 12.21 -22.94
N ALA A 551 -15.15 11.44 -21.99
CA ALA A 551 -14.97 11.65 -20.56
C ALA A 551 -13.55 11.27 -20.07
N LEU A 552 -12.86 10.38 -20.79
CA LEU A 552 -11.48 9.94 -20.54
C LEU A 552 -10.44 10.66 -21.42
N ALA A 553 -10.83 11.69 -22.18
CA ALA A 553 -9.93 12.41 -23.09
C ALA A 553 -8.97 13.34 -22.31
N LEU A 554 -7.99 12.77 -21.63
CA LEU A 554 -6.76 13.44 -21.27
C LEU A 554 -5.67 12.98 -22.25
N ALA A 555 -5.12 13.94 -23.00
CA ALA A 555 -3.96 13.82 -23.88
C ALA A 555 -4.08 12.86 -25.09
N SER A 556 -4.30 13.44 -26.28
CA SER A 556 -3.91 12.80 -27.55
C SER A 556 -2.47 13.20 -27.88
N MET A 557 -1.52 12.26 -27.86
CA MET A 557 -0.14 12.48 -28.29
C MET A 557 0.04 12.09 -29.76
N GLY A 558 0.54 13.01 -30.59
CA GLY A 558 1.06 12.66 -31.92
C GLY A 558 2.51 12.19 -31.81
N ALA A 559 2.82 10.99 -32.30
CA ALA A 559 4.18 10.45 -32.35
C ALA A 559 4.53 10.01 -33.77
N GLN A 560 5.74 10.32 -34.23
CA GLN A 560 6.28 9.80 -35.49
C GLN A 560 6.88 8.41 -35.19
N VAL A 561 6.26 7.37 -35.73
CA VAL A 561 6.68 5.99 -35.48
C VAL A 561 7.76 5.60 -36.50
N GLU A 562 8.99 5.38 -36.02
CA GLU A 562 10.00 4.65 -36.79
C GLU A 562 9.95 3.15 -36.44
N GLU A 563 9.75 2.31 -37.47
CA GLU A 563 9.78 0.86 -37.31
C GLU A 563 11.23 0.33 -37.32
N PHE A 564 11.69 -0.20 -36.20
CA PHE A 564 12.95 -0.93 -36.15
C PHE A 564 12.76 -2.38 -36.62
N ARG A 565 13.62 -2.81 -37.55
CA ARG A 565 13.65 -4.18 -38.07
C ARG A 565 14.54 -5.08 -37.20
N ASP A 566 14.09 -5.48 -36.01
CA ASP A 566 14.69 -6.64 -35.33
C ASP A 566 13.73 -7.33 -34.33
N TYR A 567 13.92 -8.65 -34.18
CA TYR A 567 13.02 -9.54 -33.45
C TYR A 567 13.17 -9.42 -31.92
N GLY A 568 12.33 -8.57 -31.30
CA GLY A 568 12.12 -8.48 -29.86
C GLY A 568 10.72 -7.92 -29.53
N LEU A 569 10.26 -8.05 -28.28
CA LEU A 569 8.96 -7.50 -27.85
C LEU A 569 8.91 -5.97 -28.06
N TYR A 570 7.90 -5.50 -28.78
CA TYR A 570 7.69 -4.09 -29.11
C TYR A 570 7.78 -3.20 -27.87
N SER A 571 8.80 -2.34 -27.84
CA SER A 571 9.04 -1.33 -26.82
C SER A 571 9.11 0.03 -27.50
N TYR A 572 8.16 0.93 -27.24
CA TYR A 572 8.33 2.33 -27.63
C TYR A 572 9.19 3.02 -26.56
N LYS A 573 10.29 3.63 -26.97
CA LYS A 573 11.19 4.37 -26.07
C LYS A 573 11.05 5.85 -26.41
N ILE A 574 10.31 6.59 -25.58
CA ILE A 574 10.31 8.05 -25.61
C ILE A 574 11.70 8.47 -25.10
N HIS A 575 12.56 8.95 -26.00
CA HIS A 575 13.82 9.57 -25.60
C HIS A 575 13.61 11.07 -25.42
N GLU A 576 14.34 11.62 -24.46
CA GLU A 576 14.55 13.05 -24.16
C GLU A 576 13.73 13.64 -23.01
N GLN A 577 14.28 14.73 -22.46
CA GLN A 577 13.70 15.54 -21.37
C GLN A 577 12.41 16.23 -21.83
N ILE A 578 11.38 16.18 -20.99
CA ILE A 578 10.10 16.87 -21.23
C ILE A 578 10.28 18.36 -20.92
N TYR A 579 10.21 19.20 -21.95
CA TYR A 579 10.17 20.65 -21.80
C TYR A 579 8.72 21.12 -21.73
N LEU A 580 8.34 21.80 -20.65
CA LEU A 580 7.00 22.41 -20.50
C LEU A 580 7.04 23.83 -21.08
N ALA A 581 6.26 24.09 -22.13
CA ALA A 581 6.09 25.42 -22.70
C ALA A 581 4.60 25.76 -22.75
N ALA A 582 4.19 26.80 -22.01
CA ALA A 582 2.83 27.31 -22.03
C ALA A 582 2.71 28.40 -23.12
N GLY A 583 1.77 28.23 -24.04
CA GLY A 583 1.55 29.15 -25.16
C GLY A 583 0.20 28.90 -25.84
N PRO A 584 -0.17 29.74 -26.82
CA PRO A 584 -1.38 29.53 -27.61
C PRO A 584 -1.36 28.18 -28.33
N LEU A 585 -2.55 27.57 -28.47
CA LEU A 585 -2.77 26.22 -29.00
C LEU A 585 -2.06 25.97 -30.34
N HIS A 586 -1.98 26.99 -31.18
CA HIS A 586 -1.29 26.96 -32.47
C HIS A 586 -0.09 27.91 -32.46
N PRO A 587 1.08 27.50 -33.01
CA PRO A 587 2.16 28.44 -33.28
C PRO A 587 1.68 29.50 -34.31
N SER A 588 2.28 30.69 -34.27
CA SER A 588 2.03 31.75 -35.26
C SER A 588 2.15 31.19 -36.68
N THR A 589 1.30 31.65 -37.60
CA THR A 589 1.05 31.14 -38.97
C THR A 589 2.28 30.88 -39.86
N GLU A 590 3.46 31.34 -39.44
CA GLU A 590 4.75 31.17 -40.12
C GLU A 590 5.65 30.06 -39.54
N LYS A 591 5.21 29.34 -38.51
CA LYS A 591 5.98 28.24 -37.89
C LYS A 591 5.26 26.90 -38.00
N ALA A 592 5.99 25.87 -38.42
CA ALA A 592 5.50 24.49 -38.41
C ALA A 592 5.39 23.95 -36.98
N LEU A 593 4.43 23.06 -36.77
CA LEU A 593 4.28 22.30 -35.52
C LEU A 593 5.54 21.47 -35.27
N SER A 594 6.15 21.64 -34.10
CA SER A 594 7.26 20.81 -33.63
C SER A 594 6.97 20.41 -32.18
N TYR A 595 7.29 19.15 -31.84
CA TYR A 595 7.02 18.44 -30.57
C TYR A 595 5.61 17.84 -30.43
N GLY A 596 5.50 16.74 -29.65
CA GLY A 596 4.23 16.11 -29.28
C GLY A 596 3.48 17.00 -28.29
N GLN A 597 2.69 17.94 -28.81
CA GLN A 597 1.97 18.91 -27.99
C GLN A 597 0.74 18.26 -27.35
N LEU A 598 0.60 18.44 -26.03
CA LEU A 598 -0.51 17.93 -25.24
C LEU A 598 -1.59 19.02 -25.20
N TYR A 599 -2.67 18.83 -25.94
CA TYR A 599 -3.75 19.82 -26.01
C TYR A 599 -4.88 19.48 -25.05
N THR A 600 -5.28 20.45 -24.23
CA THR A 600 -6.59 20.49 -23.58
C THR A 600 -7.51 21.34 -24.45
N MET A 601 -8.43 20.69 -25.16
CA MET A 601 -9.35 21.35 -26.10
C MET A 601 -10.78 21.14 -25.67
N ASP A 602 -11.63 22.15 -25.94
CA ASP A 602 -13.07 21.96 -25.98
C ASP A 602 -13.42 20.86 -27.01
N THR A 603 -14.27 19.92 -26.60
CA THR A 603 -14.70 18.75 -27.39
C THR A 603 -15.32 19.16 -28.73
N LYS A 604 -16.00 20.32 -28.82
CA LYS A 604 -16.54 20.83 -30.08
C LYS A 604 -15.44 21.31 -31.02
N GLN A 605 -14.44 22.03 -30.49
CA GLN A 605 -13.34 22.58 -31.27
C GLN A 605 -12.42 21.45 -31.79
N ALA A 606 -12.17 20.43 -30.97
CA ALA A 606 -11.42 19.23 -31.37
C ALA A 606 -12.10 18.45 -32.51
N ALA A 607 -13.45 18.41 -32.50
CA ALA A 607 -14.23 17.73 -33.53
C ALA A 607 -14.32 18.50 -34.85
N GLU A 608 -14.11 19.82 -34.86
CA GLU A 608 -14.07 20.65 -36.06
C GLU A 608 -12.69 20.66 -36.72
N GLU A 609 -11.62 20.78 -35.93
CA GLU A 609 -10.25 20.73 -36.46
C GLU A 609 -9.92 19.36 -37.08
N ARG A 610 -10.33 18.27 -36.42
CA ARG A 610 -10.16 16.91 -36.97
C ARG A 610 -10.98 16.68 -38.25
N ARG A 611 -12.06 17.44 -38.46
CA ARG A 611 -12.85 17.42 -39.70
C ARG A 611 -12.14 18.17 -40.84
N ARG A 612 -11.34 19.18 -40.50
CA ARG A 612 -10.51 19.97 -41.43
C ARG A 612 -9.26 19.23 -41.90
N GLU A 613 -8.69 18.36 -41.08
CA GLU A 613 -7.51 17.55 -41.46
C GLU A 613 -7.86 16.34 -42.35
N LEU A 614 -9.13 15.93 -42.36
CA LEU A 614 -9.65 14.82 -43.18
C LEU A 614 -10.22 15.26 -44.54
N SER A 615 -10.22 16.57 -44.83
CA SER A 615 -10.56 17.15 -46.14
C SER A 615 -9.31 17.60 -46.87
#